data_AF-A0A8T4QAN4-F1
#
_entry.id   AF-A0A8T4QAN4-F1
#
_cell.length_a   1.000
_cell.length_b   1.000
_cell.length_c   1.000
_cell.angle_alpha   90.00
_cell.angle_beta   90.00
_cell.angle_gamma   90.00
#
_symmetry.space_group_name_H-M   'P 1'
#
loop_
_entity.id
_entity.type
_entity.pdbx_description
1 polymer ?
#
loop_
_entity_poly.entity_id
_entity_poly.type
_entity_poly.pdbx_seq_one_letter_code
_entity_poly.pdbx_strand_id
1 'polypeptide(L)'
;MKIVMILIVLFFLITACVNTGKVVDDFNVCEDSDGLDEFTRGEVIFSDSGLIYKFEDECVTTRRVKEAVCNNGAADFEYIACPGNARCRFGKCRYAPS
;
A
#
# COMPACT_ATOMS: atom_id res chain seq x y z
N MET A 1 41.26 38.90 -26.67
CA MET A 1 41.18 37.67 -25.86
C MET A 1 40.32 37.78 -24.60
N LYS A 2 40.23 38.94 -23.92
CA LYS A 2 39.41 39.09 -22.70
C LYS A 2 37.88 39.01 -22.91
N ILE A 3 37.37 39.46 -24.06
CA ILE A 3 35.92 39.50 -24.38
C ILE A 3 35.34 38.11 -24.67
N VAL A 4 36.11 37.23 -25.32
CA VAL A 4 35.69 35.85 -25.64
C VAL A 4 35.56 35.00 -24.37
N MET A 5 36.39 35.27 -23.35
CA MET A 5 36.36 34.55 -22.07
C MET A 5 35.08 34.86 -21.26
N ILE A 6 34.57 36.09 -21.34
CA ILE A 6 33.35 36.52 -20.61
C ILE A 6 32.09 35.88 -21.24
N LEU A 7 32.02 35.81 -22.58
CA LEU A 7 30.90 35.17 -23.30
C LEU A 7 30.83 33.66 -23.04
N ILE A 8 31.97 32.98 -22.93
CA ILE A 8 32.03 31.55 -22.60
C ILE A 8 31.56 31.31 -21.16
N VAL A 9 32.00 32.13 -20.19
CA VAL A 9 31.56 32.02 -18.78
C VAL A 9 30.05 32.29 -18.65
N LEU A 10 29.50 33.25 -19.38
CA LEU A 10 28.06 33.47 -19.44
C LEU A 10 27.32 32.28 -20.06
N PHE A 11 27.85 31.65 -21.11
CA PHE A 11 27.25 30.46 -21.73
C PHE A 11 27.23 29.24 -20.80
N PHE A 12 28.28 29.06 -19.99
CA PHE A 12 28.33 28.00 -18.98
C PHE A 12 27.39 28.28 -17.78
N LEU A 13 27.16 29.54 -17.41
CA LEU A 13 26.24 29.89 -16.31
C LEU A 13 24.75 29.67 -16.64
N ILE A 14 24.35 29.73 -17.91
CA ILE A 14 22.95 29.45 -18.32
C ILE A 14 22.66 27.95 -18.48
N THR A 15 23.68 27.09 -18.53
CA THR A 15 23.51 25.65 -18.79
C THR A 15 23.36 24.81 -17.51
N ALA A 16 23.44 25.42 -16.32
CA ALA A 16 23.39 24.71 -15.04
C ALA A 16 21.99 24.62 -14.39
N CYS A 17 20.92 25.02 -15.08
CA CYS A 17 19.55 24.94 -14.54
C CYS A 17 18.60 24.15 -15.43
N VAL A 18 19.00 22.96 -15.87
CA VAL A 18 18.07 21.97 -16.42
C VAL A 18 18.47 20.58 -15.93
N ASN A 19 18.01 20.24 -14.74
CA ASN A 19 17.65 18.86 -14.43
C ASN A 19 16.42 18.93 -13.53
N THR A 20 15.28 18.75 -14.18
CA THR A 20 13.99 18.46 -13.57
C THR A 20 14.15 17.26 -12.64
N GLY A 21 14.29 17.52 -11.35
CA GLY A 21 14.11 16.49 -10.33
C GLY A 21 12.65 16.02 -10.41
N LYS A 22 12.41 14.99 -11.22
CA LYS A 22 11.17 14.24 -11.22
C LYS A 22 11.07 13.66 -9.81
N VAL A 23 10.15 14.18 -8.99
CA VAL A 23 9.79 13.51 -7.73
C VAL A 23 9.13 12.21 -8.16
N VAL A 24 9.92 11.14 -8.24
CA VAL A 24 9.41 9.77 -8.33
C VAL A 24 9.40 9.25 -6.90
N ASP A 25 8.52 9.81 -6.07
CA ASP A 25 8.02 9.07 -4.93
C ASP A 25 6.67 8.49 -5.37
N ASP A 26 6.72 7.55 -6.31
CA ASP A 26 5.66 6.56 -6.47
C ASP A 26 5.81 5.56 -5.32
N PHE A 27 5.53 6.06 -4.11
CA PHE A 27 5.66 5.29 -2.89
C PHE A 27 4.35 4.51 -2.73
N ASN A 28 4.38 3.25 -3.12
CA ASN A 28 3.29 2.33 -2.83
C ASN A 28 3.20 2.15 -1.32
N VAL A 29 2.16 2.71 -0.72
CA VAL A 29 1.85 2.56 0.71
C VAL A 29 0.84 1.45 0.84
N CYS A 30 1.10 0.49 1.72
CA CYS A 30 0.09 -0.47 2.12
C CYS A 30 0.06 -0.51 3.65
N GLU A 31 -1.10 -0.20 4.21
CA GLU A 31 -1.38 -0.27 5.65
C GLU A 31 -2.45 -1.33 5.90
N ASP A 32 -2.18 -2.19 6.87
CA ASP A 32 -3.04 -3.28 7.28
C ASP A 32 -3.34 -3.11 8.77
N SER A 33 -4.62 -3.15 9.14
CA SER A 33 -5.07 -2.79 10.49
C SER A 33 -5.00 -3.92 11.50
N ASP A 34 -4.92 -5.17 11.07
CA ASP A 34 -4.86 -6.35 11.93
C ASP A 34 -4.00 -7.51 11.39
N GLY A 35 -3.50 -7.43 10.16
CA GLY A 35 -2.51 -8.36 9.63
C GLY A 35 -3.14 -9.64 9.10
N LEU A 36 -2.99 -10.72 9.87
CA LEU A 36 -3.59 -12.03 9.56
C LEU A 36 -4.43 -12.53 10.74
N ASP A 37 -5.01 -11.61 11.51
CA ASP A 37 -5.79 -11.93 12.71
C ASP A 37 -7.25 -12.26 12.33
N GLU A 38 -7.54 -13.55 12.17
CA GLU A 38 -8.86 -13.98 11.75
C GLU A 38 -9.99 -13.66 12.75
N PHE A 39 -9.68 -13.19 13.96
CA PHE A 39 -10.66 -12.82 15.00
C PHE A 39 -10.95 -11.32 15.06
N THR A 40 -10.16 -10.50 14.38
CA THR A 40 -10.43 -9.08 14.17
C THR A 40 -11.00 -8.91 12.76
N ARG A 41 -11.71 -7.80 12.53
CA ARG A 41 -12.16 -7.47 11.18
C ARG A 41 -11.28 -6.34 10.72
N GLY A 42 -10.44 -6.63 9.75
CA GLY A 42 -9.46 -5.76 9.18
C GLY A 42 -9.95 -4.95 8.00
N GLU A 43 -9.16 -3.93 7.73
CA GLU A 43 -9.11 -3.15 6.51
C GLU A 43 -7.65 -2.98 6.09
N VAL A 44 -7.38 -3.20 4.80
CA VAL A 44 -6.16 -2.76 4.11
C VAL A 44 -6.44 -1.47 3.36
N ILE A 45 -5.59 -0.48 3.58
CA ILE A 45 -5.53 0.78 2.83
C ILE A 45 -4.29 0.74 1.95
N PHE A 46 -4.48 0.73 0.64
CA PHE A 46 -3.41 0.69 -0.35
C PHE A 46 -3.40 1.98 -1.18
N SER A 47 -2.23 2.61 -1.33
CA SER A 47 -2.05 3.76 -2.19
C SER A 47 -1.02 3.48 -3.28
N ASP A 48 -1.40 3.76 -4.53
CA ASP A 48 -0.58 3.60 -5.73
C ASP A 48 -0.80 4.82 -6.63
N SER A 49 0.29 5.49 -7.04
CA SER A 49 0.24 6.64 -7.93
C SER A 49 -0.73 7.75 -7.47
N GLY A 50 -0.91 7.91 -6.16
CA GLY A 50 -1.81 8.89 -5.55
C GLY A 50 -3.30 8.49 -5.52
N LEU A 51 -3.65 7.29 -6.00
CA LEU A 51 -4.96 6.69 -5.79
C LEU A 51 -4.98 5.95 -4.45
N ILE A 52 -6.16 5.84 -3.82
CA ILE A 52 -6.35 5.11 -2.56
C ILE A 52 -7.41 4.02 -2.79
N TYR A 53 -7.08 2.81 -2.39
CA TYR A 53 -7.91 1.61 -2.43
C TYR A 53 -8.12 1.10 -1.01
N LYS A 54 -9.31 0.55 -0.76
CA LYS A 54 -9.71 -0.01 0.53
C LYS A 54 -10.24 -1.42 0.33
N PHE A 55 -9.76 -2.36 1.12
CA PHE A 55 -10.17 -3.75 1.11
C PHE A 55 -10.47 -4.17 2.54
N GLU A 56 -11.68 -4.66 2.80
CA GLU A 56 -12.07 -5.17 4.12
C GLU A 56 -12.07 -6.70 4.11
N ASP A 57 -11.86 -7.30 5.27
CA ASP A 57 -12.02 -8.75 5.42
C ASP A 57 -13.47 -9.16 5.21
N GLU A 58 -13.63 -10.29 4.52
CA GLU A 58 -14.95 -10.80 4.16
C GLU A 58 -15.10 -12.30 4.41
N CYS A 59 -16.28 -12.69 4.85
CA CYS A 59 -16.61 -14.11 4.98
C CYS A 59 -16.99 -14.67 3.61
N VAL A 60 -16.11 -15.45 3.00
CA VAL A 60 -16.40 -16.15 1.74
C VAL A 60 -17.19 -17.44 1.97
N THR A 61 -17.07 -18.02 3.17
CA THR A 61 -17.93 -19.13 3.63
C THR A 61 -18.18 -19.00 5.13
N THR A 62 -19.05 -19.86 5.69
CA THR A 62 -19.25 -19.91 7.15
C THR A 62 -18.00 -20.35 7.95
N ARG A 63 -16.93 -20.78 7.27
CA ARG A 63 -15.73 -21.36 7.86
C ARG A 63 -14.43 -20.75 7.33
N ARG A 64 -14.49 -19.75 6.44
CA ARG A 64 -13.30 -19.10 5.88
C ARG A 64 -13.50 -17.60 5.78
N VAL A 65 -12.50 -16.87 6.28
CA VAL A 65 -12.29 -15.44 6.04
C VAL A 65 -11.43 -15.34 4.78
N LYS A 66 -11.77 -14.40 3.91
CA LYS A 66 -10.85 -13.86 2.92
C LYS A 66 -10.27 -12.60 3.57
N GLU A 67 -9.03 -12.73 3.99
CA GLU A 67 -8.23 -11.74 4.67
C GLU A 67 -7.63 -10.80 3.65
N ALA A 68 -7.81 -9.49 3.80
CA ALA A 68 -7.03 -8.51 3.08
C ALA A 68 -5.70 -8.31 3.83
N VAL A 69 -4.57 -8.44 3.15
CA VAL A 69 -3.26 -8.30 3.79
C VAL A 69 -2.31 -7.45 2.96
N CYS A 70 -1.41 -6.73 3.62
CA CYS A 70 -0.29 -6.08 2.96
C CYS A 70 0.91 -7.02 2.79
N ASN A 71 1.25 -7.35 1.55
CA ASN A 71 2.40 -8.20 1.21
C ASN A 71 3.39 -7.44 0.33
N ASN A 72 4.61 -7.24 0.83
CA ASN A 72 5.69 -6.50 0.15
C ASN A 72 5.26 -5.11 -0.38
N GLY A 73 4.39 -4.41 0.36
CA GLY A 73 3.90 -3.07 0.00
C GLY A 73 2.74 -3.05 -1.01
N ALA A 74 2.16 -4.20 -1.35
CA ALA A 74 0.95 -4.31 -2.17
C ALA A 74 -0.19 -4.95 -1.36
N ALA A 75 -1.44 -4.60 -1.69
CA ALA A 75 -2.60 -5.32 -1.17
C ALA A 75 -2.73 -6.69 -1.84
N ASP A 76 -2.96 -7.71 -1.04
CA ASP A 76 -3.17 -9.10 -1.45
C ASP A 76 -4.32 -9.72 -0.63
N PHE A 77 -4.69 -10.96 -0.92
CA PHE A 77 -5.69 -11.70 -0.17
C PHE A 77 -5.23 -13.09 0.24
N GLU A 78 -5.44 -13.42 1.52
CA GLU A 78 -5.29 -14.79 2.03
C GLU A 78 -6.65 -15.39 2.42
N TYR A 79 -6.72 -16.72 2.46
CA TYR A 79 -7.97 -17.43 2.77
C TYR A 79 -7.81 -18.28 4.02
N ILE A 80 -8.04 -17.68 5.18
CA ILE A 80 -7.85 -18.28 6.49
C ILE A 80 -9.09 -19.08 6.92
N ALA A 81 -8.87 -20.28 7.45
CA ALA A 81 -9.95 -21.13 7.96
C ALA A 81 -10.21 -20.83 9.44
N CYS A 82 -11.49 -20.65 9.82
CA CYS A 82 -11.82 -20.40 11.22
C CYS A 82 -11.46 -21.61 12.11
N PRO A 83 -10.72 -21.41 13.21
CA PRO A 83 -10.25 -22.51 14.05
C PRO A 83 -11.38 -23.16 14.85
N GLY A 84 -11.20 -24.44 15.20
CA GLY A 84 -12.13 -25.19 16.06
C GLY A 84 -13.56 -25.17 15.54
N ASN A 85 -14.52 -24.75 16.38
CA ASN A 85 -15.94 -24.59 16.05
C ASN A 85 -16.34 -23.13 15.74
N ALA A 86 -15.38 -22.20 15.62
CA ALA A 86 -15.66 -20.83 15.24
C ALA A 86 -16.30 -20.75 13.85
N ARG A 87 -17.12 -19.72 13.64
CA ARG A 87 -17.79 -19.44 12.38
C ARG A 87 -17.44 -18.04 11.92
N CYS A 88 -17.17 -17.91 10.63
CA CYS A 88 -16.97 -16.59 10.04
C CYS A 88 -18.30 -15.85 10.02
N ARG A 89 -18.34 -14.66 10.63
CA ARG A 89 -19.42 -13.68 10.51
C ARG A 89 -18.86 -12.26 10.50
N PHE A 90 -19.38 -11.42 9.61
CA PHE A 90 -18.97 -10.01 9.50
C PHE A 90 -17.47 -9.83 9.29
N GLY A 91 -16.89 -10.60 8.36
CA GLY A 91 -15.46 -10.53 8.03
C GLY A 91 -14.53 -11.25 8.99
N LYS A 92 -15.02 -11.83 10.10
CA LYS A 92 -14.16 -12.43 11.12
C LYS A 92 -14.68 -13.71 11.73
N CYS A 93 -13.78 -14.53 12.25
CA CYS A 93 -14.08 -15.71 13.02
C CYS A 93 -14.58 -15.34 14.42
N ARG A 94 -15.64 -16.02 14.86
CA ARG A 94 -16.15 -15.90 16.22
C ARG A 94 -16.64 -17.24 16.74
N TYR A 95 -16.37 -17.50 18.02
CA TYR A 95 -16.99 -18.60 18.73
C TYR A 95 -18.46 -18.26 19.02
N ALA A 96 -19.31 -19.29 19.07
CA ALA A 96 -20.68 -19.09 19.57
C ALA A 96 -20.59 -18.64 21.04
N PRO A 97 -21.41 -17.67 21.49
CA PRO A 97 -21.47 -17.35 22.91
C PRO A 97 -21.87 -18.63 23.67
N SER A 98 -21.10 -18.95 24.70
CA SER A 98 -21.37 -20.02 25.66
C SER A 98 -22.56 -19.67 26.54
#